data_AF-A0AAW1KTU6-F1
#
_entry.id   AF-A0AAW1KTU6-F1
#
_cell.length_a   1.000
_cell.length_b   1.000
_cell.length_c   1.000
_cell.angle_alpha   90.00
_cell.angle_beta   90.00
_cell.angle_gamma   90.00
#
_symmetry.space_group_name_H-M   'P 1'
#
loop_
_entity.id
_entity.type
_entity.pdbx_description
1 polymer ?
#
loop_
_entity_poly.entity_id
_entity_poly.type
_entity_poly.pdbx_seq_one_letter_code
_entity_poly.pdbx_strand_id
1 'polypeptide(L)'
;MNSKSCRSHTVFTCVIESWSKETSSNDCSSSKTSRISFVDLAGLVKDKQVDAEREFEKKRKDLESCLSHLGHLVNMLAARTQPDEAMYKDSSLTHILQQSLGGNAKLFVISTISLDIKLLQIQPCHLRI
;
A
#
# COMPACT_ATOMS: atom_id res chain seq x y z
N MET A 1 9.90 22.74 -0.55
CA MET A 1 8.53 22.18 -0.41
C MET A 1 8.08 21.81 -1.81
N ASN A 2 7.73 20.54 -2.06
CA ASN A 2 7.52 20.04 -3.41
C ASN A 2 6.05 20.27 -3.83
N SER A 3 5.79 21.26 -4.67
CA SER A 3 4.45 21.53 -5.23
C SER A 3 3.93 20.42 -6.15
N LYS A 4 4.75 19.39 -6.42
CA LYS A 4 4.42 18.24 -7.25
C LYS A 4 4.05 16.97 -6.48
N SER A 5 3.92 17.03 -5.15
CA SER A 5 3.54 15.85 -4.36
C SER A 5 2.07 15.49 -4.59
N CYS A 6 1.82 14.25 -5.01
CA CYS A 6 0.48 13.68 -5.12
C CYS A 6 -0.18 13.58 -3.73
N ARG A 7 -1.41 14.11 -3.63
CA ARG A 7 -2.20 14.18 -2.39
C ARG A 7 -3.17 13.00 -2.22
N SER A 8 -3.10 12.01 -3.11
CA SER A 8 -3.99 10.85 -3.16
C SER A 8 -3.17 9.58 -3.34
N HIS A 9 -3.62 8.48 -2.73
CA HIS A 9 -3.09 7.15 -3.01
C HIS A 9 -3.60 6.68 -4.37
N THR A 10 -2.73 6.07 -5.17
CA THR A 10 -3.11 5.54 -6.48
C THR A 10 -2.78 4.06 -6.54
N VAL A 11 -3.77 3.25 -6.94
CA VAL A 11 -3.58 1.83 -7.18
C VAL A 11 -3.80 1.58 -8.66
N PHE A 12 -2.76 1.09 -9.33
CA PHE A 12 -2.83 0.62 -10.71
C PHE A 12 -2.65 -0.90 -10.73
N THR A 13 -3.63 -1.61 -11.27
CA THR A 13 -3.57 -3.08 -11.41
C THR A 13 -3.53 -3.44 -12.89
N CYS A 14 -2.51 -4.20 -13.28
CA CYS A 14 -2.41 -4.87 -14.56
C CYS A 14 -2.80 -6.35 -14.39
N VAL A 15 -3.74 -6.82 -15.20
CA VAL A 15 -4.10 -8.24 -15.30
C VAL A 15 -3.66 -8.72 -16.67
N ILE A 16 -2.79 -9.73 -16.68
CA ILE A 16 -2.23 -10.32 -17.89
C ILE A 16 -2.78 -11.73 -18.01
N GLU A 17 -3.54 -11.98 -19.07
CA GLU A 17 -4.06 -13.29 -19.40
C GLU A 17 -3.34 -13.84 -20.63
N SER A 18 -2.97 -15.12 -20.58
CA SER A 18 -2.31 -15.81 -21.68
C SER A 18 -2.97 -17.14 -21.91
N TRP A 19 -3.27 -17.46 -23.17
CA TRP A 19 -3.92 -18.70 -23.57
C TRP A 19 -2.98 -19.49 -24.46
N SER A 20 -2.65 -20.72 -24.06
CA SER A 20 -1.88 -21.65 -24.88
C SER A 20 -2.85 -22.47 -25.73
N LYS A 21 -2.63 -22.45 -27.06
CA LYS A 21 -3.35 -23.31 -28.00
C LYS A 21 -2.53 -24.59 -28.18
N GLU A 22 -2.69 -25.54 -27.27
CA GLU A 22 -2.02 -26.84 -27.39
C GLU A 22 -2.59 -27.60 -28.60
N THR A 23 -1.71 -28.05 -29.50
CA THR A 23 -2.09 -28.71 -30.78
C THR A 23 -2.07 -30.25 -30.68
N SER A 24 -1.85 -30.82 -29.50
CA SER A 24 -1.75 -32.27 -29.31
C SER A 24 -2.92 -32.83 -28.50
N SER A 25 -3.87 -33.44 -29.21
CA SER A 25 -4.83 -34.54 -28.87
C SER A 25 -5.37 -34.78 -27.45
N ASN A 26 -5.07 -33.96 -26.46
CA ASN A 26 -5.64 -33.95 -25.12
C ASN A 26 -6.12 -32.52 -24.87
N ASP A 27 -7.38 -32.26 -25.21
CA ASP A 27 -8.06 -30.96 -25.15
C ASP A 27 -8.00 -30.35 -23.73
N CYS A 28 -6.92 -29.67 -23.40
CA CYS A 28 -6.86 -28.78 -22.26
C CYS A 28 -6.15 -27.49 -22.67
N SER A 29 -6.92 -26.52 -23.16
CA SER A 29 -6.43 -25.17 -23.36
C SER A 29 -5.94 -24.61 -22.02
N SER A 30 -4.63 -24.52 -21.82
CA SER A 30 -4.07 -23.97 -20.60
C SER A 30 -4.11 -22.44 -20.65
N SER A 31 -4.93 -21.83 -19.81
CA SER A 31 -4.95 -20.38 -19.58
C SER A 31 -4.14 -20.05 -18.33
N LYS A 32 -3.23 -19.08 -18.42
CA LYS A 32 -2.52 -18.53 -17.27
C LYS A 32 -2.88 -17.06 -17.11
N THR A 33 -3.35 -16.69 -15.93
CA THR A 33 -3.64 -15.30 -15.54
C THR A 33 -2.65 -14.87 -14.47
N SER A 34 -2.08 -13.68 -14.64
CA SER A 34 -1.20 -13.05 -13.65
C SER A 34 -1.68 -11.64 -13.36
N ARG A 35 -1.47 -11.17 -12.12
CA ARG A 35 -1.91 -9.85 -11.66
C ARG A 35 -0.72 -9.12 -11.03
N ILE A 36 -0.49 -7.90 -11.47
CA ILE A 36 0.56 -7.01 -10.96
C ILE A 36 -0.12 -5.73 -10.46
N SER A 37 0.12 -5.36 -9.20
CA SER A 37 -0.42 -4.15 -8.60
C SER A 37 0.71 -3.18 -8.25
N PHE A 38 0.62 -1.96 -8.76
CA PHE A 38 1.48 -0.83 -8.40
C PHE A 38 0.69 0.09 -7.49
N VAL A 39 1.21 0.32 -6.29
CA VAL A 39 0.56 1.15 -5.27
C VAL A 39 1.47 2.33 -4.95
N ASP A 40 0.99 3.53 -5.25
CA ASP A 40 1.63 4.79 -4.89
C ASP A 40 0.94 5.36 -3.64
N LEU A 41 1.74 5.64 -2.61
CA LEU A 41 1.23 6.16 -1.34
C LEU A 41 1.46 7.66 -1.27
N ALA A 42 0.40 8.41 -0.95
CA ALA A 42 0.50 9.86 -0.80
C ALA A 42 1.52 10.25 0.28
N GLY A 43 2.27 11.32 0.00
CA GLY A 43 3.25 11.87 0.94
C GLY A 43 2.59 12.78 2.00
N LEU A 44 3.13 12.77 3.21
CA LEU A 44 2.77 13.71 4.27
C LEU A 44 3.38 15.10 3.96
N VAL A 45 2.59 16.03 3.43
CA VAL A 45 3.04 17.42 3.21
C VAL A 45 2.15 18.39 3.96
N LYS A 46 2.74 19.22 4.85
CA LYS A 46 2.06 20.37 5.46
C LYS A 46 1.74 21.40 4.38
N ASP A 47 0.45 21.62 4.11
CA ASP A 47 0.01 22.62 3.14
C ASP A 47 0.04 24.00 3.81
N LYS A 48 0.97 24.87 3.40
CA LYS A 48 1.10 26.22 3.97
C LYS A 48 -0.02 27.17 3.55
N GLN A 49 -0.83 26.76 2.57
CA GLN A 49 -1.87 27.59 1.96
C GLN A 49 -3.27 27.33 2.52
N VAL A 50 -3.41 26.32 3.38
CA VAL A 50 -4.68 25.99 4.04
C VAL A 50 -4.67 26.64 5.43
N ASP A 51 -5.28 27.82 5.52
CA ASP A 51 -5.58 28.49 6.80
C ASP A 51 -6.64 27.70 7.64
N ALA A 52 -7.11 26.57 7.11
CA ALA A 52 -7.95 25.61 7.82
C ALA A 52 -7.08 24.51 8.47
N GLU A 53 -6.34 24.90 9.50
CA GLU A 53 -5.47 24.02 10.30
C GLU A 53 -6.17 22.72 10.75
N ARG A 54 -7.49 22.79 10.97
CA ARG A 54 -8.35 21.66 11.34
C ARG A 54 -8.60 20.64 10.21
N GLU A 55 -8.69 21.09 8.95
CA GLU A 55 -8.90 20.21 7.79
C GLU A 55 -7.60 19.51 7.39
N PHE A 56 -6.48 20.23 7.50
CA PHE A 56 -5.15 19.65 7.35
C PHE A 56 -4.90 18.56 8.41
N GLU A 57 -5.19 18.85 9.68
CA GLU A 57 -5.02 17.90 10.78
C GLU A 57 -5.88 16.64 10.58
N LYS A 58 -7.11 16.79 10.07
CA LYS A 58 -7.97 15.64 9.73
C LYS A 58 -7.36 14.78 8.62
N LYS A 59 -6.94 15.37 7.50
CA LYS A 59 -6.30 14.64 6.38
C LYS A 59 -5.01 13.94 6.82
N ARG A 60 -4.23 14.61 7.67
CA ARG A 60 -3.03 14.03 8.27
C ARG A 60 -3.35 12.79 9.10
N LYS A 61 -4.35 12.88 9.98
CA LYS A 61 -4.79 11.76 10.82
C LYS A 61 -5.30 10.58 9.99
N ASP A 62 -6.06 10.84 8.94
CA ASP A 62 -6.56 9.78 8.05
C ASP A 62 -5.40 9.08 7.32
N LEU A 63 -4.41 9.83 6.84
CA LEU A 63 -3.20 9.30 6.20
C LEU A 63 -2.33 8.51 7.18
N GLU A 64 -2.07 9.05 8.36
CA GLU A 64 -1.30 8.37 9.42
C GLU A 64 -2.02 7.11 9.89
N SER A 65 -3.35 7.15 10.05
CA SER A 65 -4.14 5.98 10.43
C SER A 65 -3.98 4.84 9.42
N CYS A 66 -4.10 5.12 8.12
CA CYS A 66 -3.94 4.09 7.10
C CYS A 66 -2.53 3.46 7.11
N LEU A 67 -1.49 4.26 7.32
CA LEU A 67 -0.11 3.80 7.41
C LEU A 67 0.17 3.03 8.71
N SER A 68 -0.43 3.44 9.83
CA SER A 68 -0.33 2.75 11.12
C SER A 68 -0.99 1.37 11.07
N HIS A 69 -2.18 1.26 10.48
CA HIS A 69 -2.84 -0.04 10.27
C HIS A 69 -2.00 -0.96 9.38
N LEU A 70 -1.43 -0.42 8.30
CA LEU A 70 -0.53 -1.17 7.42
C LEU A 70 0.71 -1.67 8.18
N GLY A 71 1.35 -0.82 8.98
CA GLY A 71 2.52 -1.19 9.80
C GLY A 71 2.19 -2.23 10.87
N HIS A 72 1.00 -2.15 11.49
CA HIS A 72 0.54 -3.17 12.43
C HIS A 72 0.37 -4.53 11.76
N LEU A 73 -0.27 -4.56 10.59
CA LEU A 73 -0.48 -5.78 9.82
C LEU A 73 0.84 -6.42 9.37
N VAL A 74 1.80 -5.63 8.91
CA VAL A 74 3.16 -6.09 8.57
C VAL A 74 3.87 -6.69 9.79
N ASN A 75 3.79 -6.04 10.95
CA ASN A 75 4.42 -6.55 12.18
C ASN A 75 3.83 -7.89 12.62
N MET A 76 2.50 -8.07 12.53
CA MET A 76 1.86 -9.36 12.83
C MET A 76 2.33 -10.47 11.88
N LEU A 77 2.37 -10.17 10.57
CA LEU A 77 2.87 -11.10 9.56
C LEU A 77 4.34 -11.46 9.80
N ALA A 78 5.17 -10.49 10.19
CA ALA A 78 6.56 -10.72 10.57
C ALA A 78 6.70 -11.61 11.81
N ALA A 79 5.80 -11.45 12.78
CA ALA A 79 5.69 -12.31 13.97
C ALA A 79 5.06 -13.68 13.67
N ARG A 80 4.79 -14.02 12.40
CA ARG A 80 4.11 -15.25 11.95
C ARG A 80 2.75 -15.48 12.60
N THR A 81 2.12 -14.40 13.05
CA THR A 81 0.73 -14.44 13.53
C THR A 81 -0.17 -14.28 12.32
N GLN A 82 -1.20 -15.13 12.21
CA GLN A 82 -2.18 -14.99 11.15
C GLN A 82 -3.07 -13.78 11.47
N PRO A 83 -3.05 -12.71 10.64
CA PRO A 83 -3.96 -11.59 10.83
C PRO A 83 -5.39 -12.02 10.55
N ASP A 84 -6.31 -11.61 11.42
CA ASP A 84 -7.73 -11.84 11.20
C ASP A 84 -8.21 -11.13 9.94
N GLU A 85 -9.19 -11.74 9.27
CA GLU A 85 -9.79 -11.18 8.05
C GLU A 85 -10.40 -9.79 8.28
N ALA A 86 -10.76 -9.48 9.53
CA ALA A 86 -11.23 -8.17 9.98
C ALA A 86 -10.15 -7.08 9.82
N MET A 87 -8.87 -7.38 10.06
CA MET A 87 -7.77 -6.40 10.02
C MET A 87 -7.50 -5.89 8.59
N TYR A 88 -7.81 -6.70 7.58
CA TYR A 88 -7.75 -6.28 6.19
C TYR A 88 -8.94 -5.39 5.80
N LYS A 89 -10.03 -5.35 6.57
CA LYS A 89 -11.22 -4.53 6.29
C LYS A 89 -11.14 -3.15 6.96
N ASP A 90 -10.22 -2.95 7.90
CA ASP A 90 -10.05 -1.69 8.64
C ASP A 90 -9.62 -0.50 7.76
N SER A 91 -8.97 -0.75 6.62
CA SER A 91 -8.67 0.29 5.64
C SER A 91 -8.84 -0.21 4.21
N SER A 92 -9.27 0.67 3.30
CA SER A 92 -9.36 0.32 1.88
C SER A 92 -8.01 -0.11 1.30
N LEU A 93 -6.90 0.42 1.83
CA LEU A 93 -5.55 0.07 1.40
C LEU A 93 -5.17 -1.35 1.83
N THR A 94 -5.37 -1.70 3.11
CA THR A 94 -5.11 -3.06 3.61
C THR A 94 -6.01 -4.08 2.93
N HIS A 95 -7.24 -3.70 2.59
CA HIS A 95 -8.17 -4.56 1.84
C HIS A 95 -7.64 -4.89 0.44
N ILE A 96 -7.21 -3.87 -0.31
CA ILE A 96 -6.64 -4.05 -1.66
C ILE A 96 -5.34 -4.87 -1.61
N LEU A 97 -4.54 -4.70 -0.55
CA LEU A 97 -3.26 -5.36 -0.37
C LEU A 97 -3.34 -6.75 0.28
N GLN A 98 -4.52 -7.25 0.64
CA GLN A 98 -4.68 -8.54 1.31
C GLN A 98 -4.02 -9.71 0.55
N GLN A 99 -4.09 -9.70 -0.78
CA GLN A 99 -3.44 -10.74 -1.60
C GLN A 99 -1.91 -10.62 -1.58
N SER A 100 -1.37 -9.42 -1.36
CA SER A 100 0.07 -9.13 -1.34
C SER A 100 0.70 -9.23 0.04
N LEU A 101 -0.07 -8.97 1.10
CA LEU A 101 0.36 -9.04 2.50
C LEU A 101 -0.19 -10.31 3.12
N GLY A 102 0.63 -11.36 3.23
CA GLY A 102 0.21 -12.64 3.81
C GLY A 102 -0.58 -13.56 2.87
N GLY A 103 -0.94 -13.09 1.67
CA GLY A 103 -1.59 -13.88 0.63
C GLY A 103 -0.62 -14.58 -0.34
N ASN A 104 -1.16 -15.01 -1.49
CA ASN A 104 -0.43 -15.76 -2.53
C ASN A 104 0.12 -14.85 -3.64
N ALA A 105 0.67 -13.69 -3.29
CA ALA A 105 1.34 -12.81 -4.23
C ALA A 105 2.71 -12.38 -3.71
N LYS A 106 3.64 -12.12 -4.63
CA LYS A 106 4.94 -11.55 -4.30
C LYS A 106 4.78 -10.04 -4.07
N LEU A 107 5.34 -9.54 -2.97
CA LEU A 107 5.31 -8.13 -2.62
C LEU A 107 6.73 -7.55 -2.64
N PHE A 108 6.87 -6.38 -3.25
CA PHE A 108 8.07 -5.54 -3.17
C PHE A 108 7.66 -4.19 -2.58
N VAL A 109 8.42 -3.71 -1.61
CA VAL A 109 8.17 -2.43 -0.93
C VAL A 109 9.35 -1.51 -1.18
N ILE A 110 9.06 -0.28 -1.61
CA ILE A 110 10.06 0.78 -1.82
C ILE A 110 9.90 1.80 -0.71
N SER A 111 10.91 1.91 0.15
CA SER A 111 10.92 2.88 1.25
C SER A 111 11.61 4.17 0.81
N THR A 112 10.83 5.22 0.53
CA THR A 112 11.34 6.55 0.22
C THR A 112 11.48 7.38 1.49
N ILE A 113 12.72 7.62 1.94
CA ILE A 113 13.02 8.44 3.12
C ILE A 113 13.49 9.84 2.73
N SER A 114 13.10 10.85 3.51
CA SER A 114 13.63 12.21 3.38
C SER A 114 14.80 12.42 4.33
N LEU A 115 15.87 13.07 3.88
CA LEU A 115 17.06 13.38 4.69
C LEU A 115 16.90 14.64 5.58
N ASP A 116 15.72 15.27 5.60
CA ASP A 116 15.51 16.53 6.31
C ASP A 116 15.40 16.31 7.83
N ILE A 117 16.46 16.69 8.55
CA ILE A 117 16.63 16.49 10.00
C ILE A 117 15.52 17.18 10.82
N LYS A 118 14.84 18.21 10.28
CA LYS A 118 13.72 18.87 10.96
C LYS A 118 12.42 18.06 10.95
N LEU A 119 12.26 17.11 10.02
CA LEU A 119 11.10 16.21 10.00
C LEU A 119 11.26 14.98 10.90
N LEU A 120 12.49 14.69 11.37
CA LEU A 120 12.76 13.59 12.29
C LEU A 120 12.12 13.78 13.67
N GLN A 121 11.86 15.02 14.11
CA GLN A 121 11.12 15.28 15.36
C GLN A 121 9.60 15.05 15.25
N ILE A 122 9.06 14.97 14.03
CA ILE A 122 7.64 14.68 13.78
C ILE A 122 7.43 13.19 13.43
N GLN A 123 8.51 12.43 13.22
CA GLN A 123 8.46 11.03 12.79
C GLN A 123 9.37 10.06 13.58
N PRO A 124 9.30 9.93 14.92
CA PRO A 124 9.98 8.81 15.58
C PRO A 124 9.17 7.51 15.54
N CYS A 125 7.87 7.54 15.20
CA CYS A 125 6.98 6.48 15.70
C CYS A 125 6.55 5.38 14.71
N HIS A 126 6.61 5.53 13.38
CA HIS A 126 5.65 4.73 12.58
C HIS A 126 6.08 3.86 11.40
N LEU A 127 7.36 3.76 11.06
CA LEU A 127 7.83 2.68 10.19
C LEU A 127 9.02 1.94 10.81
N ARG A 128 8.70 1.00 11.71
CA ARG A 128 9.49 -0.23 11.82
C ARG A 128 8.81 -1.25 10.91
N ILE A 129 9.37 -1.44 9.71
CA ILE A 129 9.16 -2.59 8.84
C ILE A 129 10.46 -3.39 8.88
#